data_AF-A0A345H0R9-F1
#
_entry.id   AF-A0A345H0R9-F1
#
_cell.length_a   1.000
_cell.length_b   1.000
_cell.length_c   1.000
_cell.angle_alpha   90.00
_cell.angle_beta   90.00
_cell.angle_gamma   90.00
#
_symmetry.space_group_name_H-M   'P 1'
#
loop_
_entity.id
_entity.type
_entity.pdbx_description
1 polymer ?
#
loop_
_entity_poly.entity_id
_entity_poly.type
_entity_poly.pdbx_seq_one_letter_code
_entity_poly.pdbx_strand_id
1 'polypeptide(L)'
;MFKKAIAFLLFFMSFSVFSQNLTIDTKESKQQNFNTKIAIDSITFSGFDLKIKVNDSLASIDDIKNIHKPFLANGTFSFNINDSEATISYRGNEKYTTVESFSLFELSNQPKKGFSAAIFECTQATFYNGNQTIIIPLKKQKINKTIIYAKPIFSSDKIVFGILMLLLGFVFFTESSKNTGWKKFYKFVPALLICYMLPAILSTFGIISDKYSEAYFIASRFLLPAALILMTLSIDLKGVFKLGPKALIMFFTGTVGIIIGGPLAILLISVFSPETVGGAGPDAVWRGLSTLAGSWIGGGANQAAMLEIFEYSQDKYGAMVLVDIVVANLWMAILLLGIGKSKKIDKKLKADTSAIERLKERVSEFTDKIKRNPTLTELMIILALAFGGVSLAHFGAGSITSFLNQFEIVSNDDGALSFLGSSFFWMITIATAFGILLSYTKAKNYEGAGASKIGSIFIYILVASIGMKMDLGKVLENPGLLVVGLVWMAIHAGLLILVAKLIRAPYFFLAVGSQANVGGAASAPIVASAFHPSLTSVGVLLAVFGYVVGTYGAILCTILMEMASKVVVP
;
A
#
# COMPACT_ATOMS: atom_id res chain seq x y z
N MET A 1 -44.38 10.10 30.74
CA MET A 1 -43.16 10.21 29.91
C MET A 1 -42.28 8.97 30.00
N PHE A 2 -41.93 8.48 31.19
CA PHE A 2 -41.04 7.33 31.38
C PHE A 2 -41.56 6.00 30.76
N LYS A 3 -42.86 5.70 30.85
CA LYS A 3 -43.46 4.52 30.18
C LYS A 3 -43.47 4.60 28.65
N LYS A 4 -43.54 5.81 28.07
CA LYS A 4 -43.46 6.02 26.61
C LYS A 4 -42.01 5.94 26.10
N ALA A 5 -41.03 6.36 26.92
CA ALA A 5 -39.61 6.19 26.61
C ALA A 5 -39.17 4.72 26.67
N ILE A 6 -39.68 3.94 27.64
CA ILE A 6 -39.42 2.49 27.71
C ILE A 6 -40.13 1.75 26.57
N ALA A 7 -41.36 2.13 26.19
CA ALA A 7 -42.02 1.58 25.01
C ALA A 7 -41.29 1.95 23.70
N PHE A 8 -40.69 3.14 23.60
CA PHE A 8 -39.89 3.57 22.46
C PHE A 8 -38.51 2.87 22.40
N LEU A 9 -37.89 2.56 23.55
CA LEU A 9 -36.67 1.74 23.63
C LEU A 9 -36.95 0.25 23.34
N LEU A 10 -38.09 -0.28 23.80
CA LEU A 10 -38.52 -1.66 23.51
C LEU A 10 -38.97 -1.84 22.05
N PHE A 11 -39.46 -0.78 21.41
CA PHE A 11 -39.78 -0.76 19.97
C PHE A 11 -38.50 -0.79 19.11
N PHE A 12 -37.36 -0.29 19.60
CA PHE A 12 -36.06 -0.42 18.93
C PHE A 12 -35.30 -1.73 19.28
N MET A 13 -35.67 -2.42 20.36
CA MET A 13 -35.13 -3.76 20.67
C MET A 13 -35.87 -4.90 19.96
N SER A 14 -36.97 -4.61 19.27
CA SER A 14 -37.66 -5.56 18.41
C SER A 14 -37.43 -5.15 16.96
N PHE A 15 -36.77 -6.02 16.19
CA PHE A 15 -36.35 -5.84 14.79
C PHE A 15 -35.01 -5.12 14.55
N SER A 16 -33.95 -5.57 15.23
CA SER A 16 -32.66 -5.69 14.53
C SER A 16 -32.81 -6.83 13.53
N VAL A 17 -33.34 -6.55 12.33
CA VAL A 17 -33.18 -7.49 11.21
C VAL A 17 -31.71 -7.41 10.84
N PHE A 18 -30.92 -8.25 11.49
CA PHE A 18 -29.53 -8.45 11.10
C PHE A 18 -29.49 -8.81 9.61
N SER A 19 -28.63 -8.15 8.84
CA SER A 19 -28.49 -8.47 7.41
C SER A 19 -27.98 -9.89 7.27
N GLN A 20 -28.70 -10.71 6.50
CA GLN A 20 -28.33 -12.09 6.22
C GLN A 20 -27.62 -12.14 4.88
N ASN A 21 -26.31 -11.92 4.88
CA ASN A 21 -25.50 -12.05 3.68
C ASN A 21 -24.68 -13.34 3.75
N LEU A 22 -24.69 -14.09 2.65
CA LEU A 22 -23.74 -15.16 2.41
C LEU A 22 -22.49 -14.55 1.80
N THR A 23 -21.35 -14.75 2.44
CA THR A 23 -20.06 -14.28 1.95
C THR A 23 -19.29 -15.46 1.36
N ILE A 24 -18.91 -15.34 0.09
CA ILE A 24 -17.95 -16.22 -0.58
C ILE A 24 -16.64 -15.45 -0.59
N ASP A 25 -15.85 -15.65 0.46
CA ASP A 25 -14.60 -14.92 0.68
C ASP A 25 -13.43 -15.66 0.02
N THR A 26 -12.61 -14.92 -0.74
CA THR A 26 -11.35 -15.45 -1.27
C THR A 26 -10.17 -14.58 -0.93
N LYS A 27 -9.04 -15.25 -0.65
CA LYS A 27 -7.73 -14.65 -0.42
C LYS A 27 -6.96 -14.59 -1.73
N GLU A 28 -6.22 -13.51 -1.97
CA GLU A 28 -5.04 -13.55 -2.85
C GLU A 28 -4.15 -14.70 -2.38
N SER A 29 -3.99 -15.73 -3.21
CA SER A 29 -3.20 -16.91 -2.82
C SER A 29 -1.91 -16.99 -3.63
N LYS A 30 -0.82 -17.27 -2.93
CA LYS A 30 0.50 -17.60 -3.48
C LYS A 30 0.60 -19.05 -3.93
N GLN A 31 -0.46 -19.85 -3.75
CA GLN A 31 -0.44 -21.30 -3.92
C GLN A 31 -1.30 -21.71 -5.11
N GLN A 32 -0.92 -22.84 -5.74
CA GLN A 32 -1.71 -23.49 -6.80
C GLN A 32 -3.02 -24.08 -6.27
N ASN A 33 -3.20 -24.16 -4.95
CA ASN A 33 -4.45 -24.54 -4.31
C ASN A 33 -4.88 -23.39 -3.41
N PHE A 34 -6.15 -23.00 -3.48
CA PHE A 34 -6.71 -22.06 -2.52
C PHE A 34 -8.07 -22.54 -2.07
N ASN A 35 -8.35 -22.27 -0.81
CA ASN A 35 -9.60 -22.62 -0.17
C ASN A 35 -10.51 -21.39 -0.20
N THR A 36 -11.69 -21.53 -0.81
CA THR A 36 -12.71 -20.48 -0.83
C THR A 36 -13.59 -20.63 0.40
N LYS A 37 -13.60 -19.60 1.25
CA LYS A 37 -14.32 -19.63 2.52
C LYS A 37 -15.78 -19.25 2.26
N ILE A 38 -16.70 -20.14 2.65
CA ILE A 38 -18.13 -19.85 2.63
C ILE A 38 -18.55 -19.49 4.06
N ALA A 39 -18.92 -18.24 4.27
CA ALA A 39 -19.33 -17.70 5.56
C ALA A 39 -20.73 -17.13 5.49
N ILE A 40 -21.41 -17.13 6.63
CA ILE A 40 -22.73 -16.53 6.77
C ILE A 40 -22.70 -15.54 7.92
N ASP A 41 -23.30 -14.37 7.69
CA ASP A 41 -23.54 -13.38 8.72
C ASP A 41 -24.56 -13.90 9.76
N SER A 42 -24.91 -13.08 10.73
CA SER A 42 -25.87 -13.41 11.79
C SER A 42 -27.18 -14.03 11.28
N ILE A 43 -27.38 -15.32 11.57
CA ILE A 43 -28.56 -16.11 11.22
C ILE A 43 -28.79 -17.20 12.27
N THR A 44 -30.05 -17.62 12.43
CA THR A 44 -30.42 -18.85 13.14
C THR A 44 -30.94 -19.90 12.16
N PHE A 45 -30.33 -21.07 12.11
CA PHE A 45 -30.71 -22.17 11.19
C PHE A 45 -30.43 -23.55 11.79
N SER A 46 -31.17 -24.56 11.35
CA SER A 46 -30.98 -25.99 11.61
C SER A 46 -30.49 -26.77 10.38
N GLY A 47 -30.49 -26.16 9.20
CA GLY A 47 -29.95 -26.77 7.98
C GLY A 47 -29.77 -25.77 6.85
N PHE A 48 -29.14 -26.18 5.76
CA PHE A 48 -29.04 -25.40 4.53
C PHE A 48 -28.90 -26.27 3.28
N ASP A 49 -29.25 -25.71 2.13
CA ASP A 49 -28.91 -26.18 0.80
C ASP A 49 -28.27 -25.05 0.02
N LEU A 50 -27.06 -25.29 -0.48
CA LEU A 50 -26.29 -24.39 -1.29
C LEU A 50 -25.99 -25.04 -2.64
N LYS A 51 -26.14 -24.29 -3.72
CA LYS A 51 -25.57 -24.64 -5.03
C LYS A 51 -24.51 -23.62 -5.39
N ILE A 52 -23.33 -24.10 -5.75
CA ILE A 52 -22.18 -23.27 -6.07
C ILE A 52 -21.64 -23.72 -7.43
N LYS A 53 -21.74 -22.82 -8.40
CA LYS A 53 -21.24 -23.01 -9.76
C LYS A 53 -19.82 -22.47 -9.89
N VAL A 54 -19.00 -23.19 -10.65
CA VAL A 54 -17.70 -22.75 -11.13
C VAL A 54 -17.91 -22.01 -12.45
N ASN A 55 -17.56 -20.74 -12.47
CA ASN A 55 -17.74 -19.88 -13.64
C ASN A 55 -16.52 -19.84 -14.56
N ASP A 56 -15.43 -20.51 -14.19
CA ASP A 56 -14.21 -20.56 -14.98
C ASP A 56 -13.83 -21.99 -15.37
N SER A 57 -13.62 -22.20 -16.67
CA SER A 57 -13.25 -23.48 -17.28
C SER A 57 -11.90 -24.05 -16.83
N LEU A 58 -11.02 -23.24 -16.25
CA LEU A 58 -9.74 -23.71 -15.72
C LEU A 58 -9.70 -23.73 -14.18
N ALA A 59 -10.85 -23.64 -13.52
CA ALA A 59 -11.03 -23.95 -12.10
C ALA A 59 -11.91 -25.20 -11.92
N SER A 60 -11.80 -25.86 -10.76
CA SER A 60 -12.67 -26.96 -10.35
C SER A 60 -13.00 -26.87 -8.87
N ILE A 61 -14.08 -27.52 -8.44
CA ILE A 61 -14.29 -27.84 -7.03
C ILE A 61 -13.78 -29.26 -6.87
N ASP A 62 -12.71 -29.44 -6.10
CA ASP A 62 -12.11 -30.76 -5.91
C ASP A 62 -12.59 -31.43 -4.63
N ASP A 63 -12.80 -30.63 -3.57
CA ASP A 63 -13.16 -31.14 -2.24
C ASP A 63 -13.76 -30.03 -1.33
N ILE A 64 -14.32 -30.41 -0.18
CA ILE A 64 -14.69 -29.50 0.91
C ILE A 64 -13.77 -29.73 2.12
N LYS A 65 -13.21 -28.65 2.64
CA LYS A 65 -12.33 -28.64 3.81
C LYS A 65 -12.89 -27.74 4.91
N ASN A 66 -12.30 -27.86 6.11
CA ASN A 66 -12.58 -26.98 7.25
C ASN A 66 -14.08 -26.80 7.53
N ILE A 67 -14.86 -27.87 7.37
CA ILE A 67 -16.29 -27.90 7.72
C ILE A 67 -16.40 -27.54 9.20
N HIS A 68 -17.31 -26.63 9.52
CA HIS A 68 -17.55 -26.21 10.90
C HIS A 68 -17.85 -27.45 11.76
N LYS A 69 -17.00 -27.73 12.74
CA LYS A 69 -16.98 -29.00 13.51
C LYS A 69 -18.36 -29.47 13.98
N PRO A 70 -19.25 -28.60 14.49
CA PRO A 70 -20.59 -29.01 14.90
C PRO A 70 -21.45 -29.65 13.79
N PHE A 71 -21.26 -29.30 12.52
CA PHE A 71 -22.02 -29.91 11.43
C PHE A 71 -21.68 -31.39 11.22
N LEU A 72 -20.46 -31.80 11.56
CA LEU A 72 -20.03 -33.19 11.51
C LEU A 72 -20.48 -33.99 12.74
N ALA A 73 -20.82 -33.31 13.83
CA ALA A 73 -21.20 -33.95 15.09
C ALA A 73 -22.73 -34.09 15.26
N ASN A 74 -23.51 -33.11 14.81
CA ASN A 74 -24.93 -32.96 15.18
C ASN A 74 -25.89 -32.99 13.97
N GLY A 75 -25.49 -33.60 12.84
CA GLY A 75 -26.32 -33.66 11.64
C GLY A 75 -25.73 -34.50 10.50
N THR A 76 -26.40 -34.43 9.34
CA THR A 76 -25.94 -35.02 8.09
C THR A 76 -25.47 -33.92 7.15
N PHE A 77 -24.22 -34.00 6.73
CA PHE A 77 -23.62 -33.12 5.71
C PHE A 77 -23.42 -33.92 4.42
N SER A 78 -23.91 -33.41 3.30
CA SER A 78 -23.71 -34.01 1.98
C SER A 78 -23.11 -33.02 1.01
N PHE A 79 -22.22 -33.54 0.16
CA PHE A 79 -21.51 -32.80 -0.85
C PHE A 79 -21.47 -33.64 -2.12
N ASN A 80 -21.93 -33.07 -3.23
CA ASN A 80 -21.88 -33.71 -4.54
C ASN A 80 -21.48 -32.69 -5.61
N ILE A 81 -20.64 -33.09 -6.55
CA ILE A 81 -20.17 -32.27 -7.66
C ILE A 81 -20.64 -32.91 -8.96
N ASN A 82 -21.41 -32.16 -9.75
CA ASN A 82 -21.76 -32.52 -11.12
C ASN A 82 -21.19 -31.46 -12.06
N ASP A 83 -20.24 -31.86 -12.92
CA ASP A 83 -19.52 -30.97 -13.84
C ASP A 83 -18.92 -29.72 -13.15
N SER A 84 -19.53 -28.56 -13.36
CA SER A 84 -19.12 -27.27 -12.83
C SER A 84 -20.05 -26.77 -11.72
N GLU A 85 -20.91 -27.61 -11.13
CA GLU A 85 -21.81 -27.20 -10.04
C GLU A 85 -21.71 -28.16 -8.85
N ALA A 86 -21.39 -27.61 -7.68
CA ALA A 86 -21.45 -28.32 -6.41
C ALA A 86 -22.79 -28.09 -5.73
N THR A 87 -23.40 -29.17 -5.23
CA THR A 87 -24.54 -29.13 -4.32
C THR A 87 -24.06 -29.52 -2.92
N ILE A 88 -24.26 -28.62 -1.96
CA ILE A 88 -23.86 -28.78 -0.56
C ILE A 88 -25.10 -28.68 0.30
N SER A 89 -25.38 -29.70 1.10
CA SER A 89 -26.53 -29.72 1.99
C SER A 89 -26.12 -30.10 3.40
N TYR A 90 -26.75 -29.45 4.38
CA TYR A 90 -26.65 -29.79 5.78
C TYR A 90 -28.05 -29.89 6.40
N ARG A 91 -28.25 -30.91 7.24
CA ARG A 91 -29.43 -31.07 8.08
C ARG A 91 -28.99 -31.45 9.49
N GLY A 92 -29.20 -30.56 10.45
CA GLY A 92 -28.89 -30.75 11.86
C GLY A 92 -30.14 -30.96 12.71
N ASN A 93 -29.96 -31.62 13.84
CA ASN A 93 -31.03 -31.83 14.83
C ASN A 93 -31.18 -30.63 15.79
N GLU A 94 -30.17 -29.76 15.85
CA GLU A 94 -30.13 -28.58 16.71
C GLU A 94 -30.07 -27.28 15.89
N LYS A 95 -30.51 -26.18 16.49
CA LYS A 95 -30.43 -24.85 15.89
C LYS A 95 -29.08 -24.21 16.19
N TYR A 96 -28.43 -23.73 15.15
CA TYR A 96 -27.26 -22.87 15.21
C TYR A 96 -27.70 -21.42 15.19
N THR A 97 -27.21 -20.61 16.12
CA THR A 97 -27.40 -19.16 16.12
C THR A 97 -26.04 -18.51 16.15
N THR A 98 -25.80 -17.61 15.21
CA THR A 98 -24.60 -16.77 15.20
C THR A 98 -25.01 -15.29 15.24
N VAL A 99 -24.25 -14.49 15.96
CA VAL A 99 -24.42 -13.03 16.05
C VAL A 99 -23.34 -12.30 15.24
N GLU A 100 -22.28 -13.01 14.86
CA GLU A 100 -21.19 -12.53 14.01
C GLU A 100 -21.03 -13.42 12.78
N SER A 101 -20.29 -12.95 11.77
CA SER A 101 -19.98 -13.78 10.60
C SER A 101 -19.13 -14.99 10.99
N PHE A 102 -19.55 -16.19 10.61
CA PHE A 102 -18.76 -17.42 10.83
C PHE A 102 -18.66 -18.29 9.57
N SER A 103 -17.60 -19.10 9.52
CA SER A 103 -17.34 -20.01 8.40
C SER A 103 -18.21 -21.26 8.48
N LEU A 104 -18.94 -21.56 7.41
CA LEU A 104 -19.65 -22.83 7.26
C LEU A 104 -18.69 -23.95 6.86
N PHE A 105 -17.88 -23.70 5.82
CA PHE A 105 -16.89 -24.62 5.26
C PHE A 105 -15.98 -23.88 4.28
N GLU A 106 -14.99 -24.59 3.74
CA GLU A 106 -14.11 -24.09 2.69
C GLU A 106 -14.16 -25.02 1.46
N LEU A 107 -14.35 -24.46 0.26
CA LEU A 107 -14.20 -25.21 -1.00
C LEU A 107 -12.73 -25.28 -1.40
N SER A 108 -12.20 -26.48 -1.59
CA SER A 108 -10.84 -26.70 -2.12
C SER A 108 -10.87 -26.67 -3.65
N ASN A 109 -9.95 -25.91 -4.24
CA ASN A 109 -9.80 -25.76 -5.69
C ASN A 109 -8.32 -25.84 -6.11
N GLN A 110 -8.05 -26.54 -7.22
CA GLN A 110 -6.81 -26.54 -7.98
C GLN A 110 -6.99 -25.86 -9.36
N PRO A 111 -6.80 -24.53 -9.44
CA PRO A 111 -6.74 -23.80 -10.70
C PRO A 111 -5.67 -24.37 -11.65
N LYS A 112 -6.06 -24.66 -12.90
CA LYS A 112 -5.15 -25.10 -13.97
C LYS A 112 -4.23 -23.96 -14.46
N LYS A 113 -4.63 -22.69 -14.32
CA LYS A 113 -3.84 -21.46 -14.58
C LYS A 113 -4.30 -20.32 -13.66
N GLY A 114 -3.61 -19.17 -13.68
CA GLY A 114 -4.02 -18.00 -12.89
C GLY A 114 -5.26 -17.30 -13.46
N PHE A 115 -6.21 -16.93 -12.59
CA PHE A 115 -7.44 -16.19 -12.89
C PHE A 115 -7.48 -14.87 -12.13
N SER A 116 -8.07 -13.83 -12.71
CA SER A 116 -8.26 -12.53 -12.06
C SER A 116 -9.73 -12.22 -11.72
N ALA A 117 -10.61 -13.22 -11.80
CA ALA A 117 -12.06 -13.08 -11.66
C ALA A 117 -12.65 -13.99 -10.57
N ALA A 118 -13.91 -13.74 -10.20
CA ALA A 118 -14.65 -14.62 -9.30
C ALA A 118 -14.82 -16.00 -9.95
N ILE A 119 -14.27 -17.02 -9.30
CA ILE A 119 -14.28 -18.40 -9.82
C ILE A 119 -15.57 -19.13 -9.42
N PHE A 120 -16.15 -18.77 -8.27
CA PHE A 120 -17.33 -19.41 -7.71
C PHE A 120 -18.48 -18.43 -7.59
N GLU A 121 -19.67 -18.89 -7.99
CA GLU A 121 -20.93 -18.18 -7.85
C GLU A 121 -21.93 -19.09 -7.14
N CYS A 122 -22.57 -18.62 -6.08
CA CYS A 122 -23.63 -19.38 -5.46
C CYS A 122 -24.94 -19.12 -6.22
N THR A 123 -25.43 -20.15 -6.92
CA THR A 123 -26.64 -20.11 -7.75
C THR A 123 -27.91 -20.35 -6.93
N GLN A 124 -27.79 -20.94 -5.74
CA GLN A 124 -28.88 -21.14 -4.81
C GLN A 124 -28.39 -21.11 -3.36
N ALA A 125 -29.03 -20.31 -2.51
CA ALA A 125 -28.74 -20.26 -1.08
C ALA A 125 -30.03 -20.34 -0.25
N THR A 126 -30.30 -21.51 0.32
CA THR A 126 -31.49 -21.78 1.13
C THR A 126 -31.08 -22.27 2.50
N PHE A 127 -31.58 -21.63 3.56
CA PHE A 127 -31.38 -22.03 4.94
C PHE A 127 -32.71 -22.47 5.54
N TYR A 128 -32.67 -23.36 6.53
CA TYR A 128 -33.84 -23.91 7.20
C TYR A 128 -33.76 -23.61 8.68
N ASN A 129 -34.86 -23.20 9.30
CA ASN A 129 -35.00 -23.06 10.74
C ASN A 129 -36.25 -23.82 11.20
N GLY A 130 -36.08 -25.11 11.52
CA GLY A 130 -37.22 -26.02 11.64
C GLY A 130 -37.98 -26.13 10.31
N ASN A 131 -39.29 -25.86 10.32
CA ASN A 131 -40.13 -25.89 9.12
C ASN A 131 -40.10 -24.58 8.30
N GLN A 132 -39.42 -23.54 8.79
CA GLN A 132 -39.31 -22.27 8.08
C GLN A 132 -38.13 -22.30 7.11
N THR A 133 -38.37 -21.81 5.89
CA THR A 133 -37.33 -21.66 4.87
C THR A 133 -36.90 -20.19 4.80
N ILE A 134 -35.60 -19.96 4.87
CA ILE A 134 -34.96 -18.65 4.79
C ILE A 134 -34.16 -18.63 3.48
N ILE A 135 -34.63 -17.84 2.51
CA ILE A 135 -33.95 -17.72 1.20
C ILE A 135 -33.03 -16.51 1.26
N ILE A 136 -31.74 -16.73 1.02
CA ILE A 136 -30.78 -15.64 0.87
C ILE A 136 -30.81 -15.19 -0.60
N PRO A 137 -31.21 -13.94 -0.89
CA PRO A 137 -31.24 -13.45 -2.26
C PRO A 137 -29.83 -13.45 -2.84
N LEU A 138 -29.67 -13.93 -4.09
CA LEU A 138 -28.36 -14.00 -4.74
C LEU A 138 -27.68 -12.62 -4.85
N LYS A 139 -28.46 -11.55 -4.99
CA LYS A 139 -27.97 -10.16 -5.01
C LYS A 139 -27.45 -9.65 -3.66
N LYS A 140 -27.79 -10.31 -2.55
CA LYS A 140 -27.29 -9.97 -1.21
C LYS A 140 -26.02 -10.77 -0.84
N GLN A 141 -25.53 -11.62 -1.74
CA GLN A 141 -24.28 -12.33 -1.52
C GLN A 141 -23.09 -11.39 -1.71
N LYS A 142 -22.12 -11.46 -0.80
CA LYS A 142 -20.84 -10.79 -0.97
C LYS A 142 -19.86 -11.78 -1.60
N ILE A 143 -19.55 -11.59 -2.88
CA ILE A 143 -18.60 -12.44 -3.62
C ILE A 143 -17.31 -11.65 -3.79
N ASN A 144 -16.24 -12.06 -3.12
CA ASN A 144 -14.93 -11.44 -3.28
C ASN A 144 -14.21 -12.08 -4.48
N LYS A 145 -13.61 -11.27 -5.35
CA LYS A 145 -12.85 -11.76 -6.51
C LYS A 145 -11.62 -12.57 -6.09
N THR A 146 -11.37 -13.66 -6.82
CA THR A 146 -10.13 -14.42 -6.70
C THR A 146 -9.13 -13.91 -7.73
N ILE A 147 -7.96 -13.46 -7.25
CA ILE A 147 -6.83 -13.13 -8.11
C ILE A 147 -5.70 -14.11 -7.84
N ILE A 148 -5.40 -14.91 -8.86
CA ILE A 148 -4.30 -15.86 -8.91
C ILE A 148 -3.30 -15.30 -9.90
N TYR A 149 -2.18 -14.87 -9.36
CA TYR A 149 -1.09 -14.35 -10.15
C TYR A 149 -0.43 -15.48 -10.93
N ALA A 150 0.03 -15.20 -12.15
CA ALA A 150 0.83 -16.17 -12.89
C ALA A 150 2.07 -16.51 -12.05
N LYS A 151 2.33 -17.82 -11.89
CA LYS A 151 3.50 -18.27 -11.13
C LYS A 151 4.77 -17.81 -11.84
N PRO A 152 5.65 -17.04 -11.19
CA PRO A 152 6.91 -16.63 -11.78
C PRO A 152 7.85 -17.84 -11.91
N ILE A 153 8.89 -17.70 -12.74
CA ILE A 153 9.95 -18.72 -12.85
C ILE A 153 10.55 -19.02 -11.47
N PHE A 154 10.81 -17.98 -10.67
CA PHE A 154 11.29 -18.11 -9.30
C PHE A 154 10.25 -17.54 -8.32
N SER A 155 9.62 -18.43 -7.56
CA SER A 155 8.63 -18.08 -6.53
C SER A 155 9.14 -18.24 -5.10
N SER A 156 10.34 -18.80 -4.89
CA SER A 156 10.89 -19.00 -3.55
C SER A 156 11.55 -17.73 -3.03
N ASP A 157 11.18 -17.29 -1.83
CA ASP A 157 11.78 -16.12 -1.16
C ASP A 157 13.31 -16.18 -1.10
N LYS A 158 13.86 -17.37 -0.85
CA LYS A 158 15.31 -17.59 -0.79
C LYS A 158 15.98 -17.25 -2.13
N ILE A 159 15.38 -17.71 -3.23
CA ILE A 159 15.92 -17.51 -4.58
C ILE A 159 15.72 -16.06 -5.00
N VAL A 160 14.50 -15.52 -4.82
CA VAL A 160 14.18 -14.14 -5.17
C VAL A 160 15.10 -13.17 -4.43
N PHE A 161 15.27 -13.35 -3.12
CA PHE A 161 16.20 -12.53 -2.34
C PHE A 161 17.64 -12.65 -2.84
N GLY A 162 18.11 -13.85 -3.16
CA GLY A 162 19.42 -14.06 -3.79
C GLY A 162 19.59 -13.30 -5.11
N ILE A 163 18.58 -13.33 -5.98
CA ILE A 163 18.55 -12.56 -7.24
C ILE A 163 18.63 -11.06 -6.94
N LEU A 164 17.82 -10.54 -6.02
CA LEU A 164 17.87 -9.11 -5.67
C LEU A 164 19.26 -8.70 -5.15
N MET A 165 19.88 -9.52 -4.31
CA MET A 165 21.23 -9.25 -3.80
C MET A 165 22.29 -9.30 -4.90
N LEU A 166 22.17 -10.21 -5.86
CA LEU A 166 23.04 -10.27 -7.03
C LEU A 166 22.87 -9.02 -7.92
N LEU A 167 21.63 -8.57 -8.15
CA LEU A 167 21.37 -7.33 -8.90
C LEU A 167 21.98 -6.12 -8.20
N LEU A 168 21.77 -5.97 -6.88
CA LEU A 168 22.37 -4.88 -6.11
C LEU A 168 23.90 -4.93 -6.17
N GLY A 169 24.50 -6.11 -5.94
CA GLY A 169 25.94 -6.31 -6.04
C GLY A 169 26.48 -5.97 -7.43
N PHE A 170 25.79 -6.39 -8.49
CA PHE A 170 26.13 -6.06 -9.88
C PHE A 170 26.10 -4.56 -10.15
N VAL A 171 25.06 -3.86 -9.66
CA VAL A 171 24.94 -2.40 -9.84
C VAL A 171 26.10 -1.67 -9.16
N PHE A 172 26.38 -1.96 -7.88
CA PHE A 172 27.48 -1.28 -7.18
C PHE A 172 28.87 -1.67 -7.70
N PHE A 173 29.04 -2.91 -8.15
CA PHE A 173 30.28 -3.35 -8.80
C PHE A 173 30.52 -2.61 -10.11
N THR A 174 29.48 -2.43 -10.93
CA THR A 174 29.60 -1.69 -12.20
C THR A 174 29.70 -0.18 -11.98
N GLU A 175 29.02 0.39 -10.98
CA GLU A 175 29.12 1.81 -10.62
C GLU A 175 30.53 2.19 -10.15
N SER A 176 31.13 1.36 -9.31
CA SER A 176 32.51 1.56 -8.81
C SER A 176 33.59 1.20 -9.84
N SER A 177 33.20 0.66 -10.99
CA SER A 177 34.14 0.20 -12.02
C SER A 177 34.93 1.36 -12.63
N LYS A 178 36.22 1.09 -12.90
CA LYS A 178 37.09 2.05 -13.60
C LYS A 178 36.83 2.13 -15.11
N ASN A 179 36.07 1.19 -15.68
CA ASN A 179 35.78 1.08 -17.10
C ASN A 179 35.04 2.33 -17.64
N THR A 180 35.50 2.84 -18.78
CA THR A 180 34.98 4.08 -19.40
C THR A 180 33.49 3.97 -19.79
N GLY A 181 33.03 2.79 -20.21
CA GLY A 181 31.63 2.54 -20.56
C GLY A 181 30.70 2.69 -19.34
N TRP A 182 31.03 2.02 -18.24
CA TRP A 182 30.25 2.11 -17.00
C TRP A 182 30.26 3.51 -16.41
N LYS A 183 31.41 4.20 -16.39
CA LYS A 183 31.48 5.60 -15.96
C LYS A 183 30.60 6.52 -16.80
N LYS A 184 30.56 6.31 -18.13
CA LYS A 184 29.70 7.11 -19.01
C LYS A 184 28.23 6.80 -18.77
N PHE A 185 27.87 5.54 -18.51
CA PHE A 185 26.50 5.14 -18.20
C PHE A 185 25.99 5.77 -16.90
N TYR A 186 26.70 5.57 -15.79
CA TYR A 186 26.31 6.09 -14.47
C TYR A 186 26.38 7.62 -14.35
N LYS A 187 27.08 8.29 -15.27
CA LYS A 187 27.01 9.75 -15.42
C LYS A 187 25.61 10.25 -15.83
N PHE A 188 24.84 9.43 -16.54
CA PHE A 188 23.49 9.79 -17.00
C PHE A 188 22.39 9.10 -16.22
N VAL A 189 22.64 7.88 -15.73
CA VAL A 189 21.64 7.07 -15.04
C VAL A 189 22.12 6.75 -13.61
N PRO A 190 21.48 7.28 -12.56
CA PRO A 190 21.89 7.03 -11.19
C PRO A 190 21.79 5.55 -10.82
N ALA A 191 22.73 5.04 -10.01
CA ALA A 191 22.73 3.64 -9.59
C ALA A 191 21.44 3.22 -8.86
N LEU A 192 20.91 4.10 -8.01
CA LEU A 192 19.65 3.86 -7.30
C LEU A 192 18.47 3.63 -8.26
N LEU A 193 18.45 4.29 -9.43
CA LEU A 193 17.43 4.04 -10.45
C LEU A 193 17.58 2.63 -11.04
N ILE A 194 18.81 2.15 -11.24
CA ILE A 194 19.06 0.80 -11.78
C ILE A 194 18.68 -0.27 -10.76
N CYS A 195 19.01 -0.07 -9.48
CA CYS A 195 18.57 -0.94 -8.38
C CYS A 195 17.04 -1.10 -8.36
N TYR A 196 16.32 -0.06 -8.78
CA TYR A 196 14.88 -0.04 -8.89
C TYR A 196 14.37 -0.68 -10.21
N MET A 197 14.98 -0.36 -11.36
CA MET A 197 14.52 -0.80 -12.67
C MET A 197 14.81 -2.28 -12.97
N LEU A 198 15.95 -2.83 -12.55
CA LEU A 198 16.29 -4.22 -12.87
C LEU A 198 15.28 -5.24 -12.30
N PRO A 199 14.89 -5.16 -11.02
CA PRO A 199 13.83 -6.03 -10.48
C PRO A 199 12.49 -5.84 -11.19
N ALA A 200 12.15 -4.62 -11.61
CA ALA A 200 10.92 -4.35 -12.35
C ALA A 200 10.90 -5.01 -13.73
N ILE A 201 12.04 -5.00 -14.43
CA ILE A 201 12.22 -5.72 -15.69
C ILE A 201 12.02 -7.22 -15.46
N LEU A 202 12.68 -7.80 -14.44
CA LEU A 202 12.50 -9.21 -14.10
C LEU A 202 11.06 -9.56 -13.73
N SER A 203 10.37 -8.66 -13.01
CA SER A 203 8.96 -8.84 -12.64
C SER A 203 8.05 -8.83 -13.87
N THR A 204 8.25 -7.87 -14.77
CA THR A 204 7.51 -7.75 -16.04
C THR A 204 7.68 -8.98 -16.93
N PHE A 205 8.88 -9.59 -16.96
CA PHE A 205 9.12 -10.83 -17.70
C PHE A 205 8.68 -12.10 -16.96
N GLY A 206 8.01 -11.98 -15.81
CA GLY A 206 7.54 -13.11 -15.02
C GLY A 206 8.66 -13.96 -14.39
N ILE A 207 9.87 -13.42 -14.24
CA ILE A 207 11.01 -14.13 -13.67
C ILE A 207 10.89 -14.18 -12.13
N ILE A 208 10.48 -13.07 -11.53
CA ILE A 208 10.21 -12.92 -10.09
C ILE A 208 8.85 -12.22 -9.92
N SER A 209 8.26 -12.23 -8.71
CA SER A 209 7.01 -11.51 -8.43
C SER A 209 6.90 -11.11 -6.97
N ASP A 210 6.45 -9.88 -6.71
CA ASP A 210 6.14 -9.39 -5.36
C ASP A 210 4.91 -10.10 -4.76
N LYS A 211 4.09 -10.72 -5.59
CA LYS A 211 2.91 -11.48 -5.17
C LYS A 211 3.27 -12.83 -4.57
N TYR A 212 4.37 -13.44 -5.02
CA TYR A 212 4.86 -14.70 -4.46
C TYR A 212 5.89 -14.48 -3.36
N SER A 213 6.70 -13.43 -3.45
CA SER A 213 7.75 -13.19 -2.48
C SER A 213 7.35 -12.26 -1.33
N GLU A 214 7.77 -12.59 -0.11
CA GLU A 214 7.68 -11.71 1.07
C GLU A 214 8.82 -10.68 1.15
N ALA A 215 9.68 -10.58 0.13
CA ALA A 215 10.83 -9.68 0.14
C ALA A 215 10.44 -8.22 0.44
N TYR A 216 9.34 -7.73 -0.15
CA TYR A 216 8.83 -6.39 0.16
C TYR A 216 8.32 -6.28 1.59
N PHE A 217 7.61 -7.28 2.09
CA PHE A 217 7.10 -7.29 3.46
C PHE A 217 8.26 -7.18 4.46
N ILE A 218 9.27 -8.04 4.31
CA ILE A 218 10.48 -8.01 5.13
C ILE A 218 11.17 -6.65 5.01
N ALA A 219 11.38 -6.17 3.78
CA ALA A 219 12.09 -4.93 3.55
C ALA A 219 11.37 -3.70 4.15
N SER A 220 10.04 -3.64 4.02
CA SER A 220 9.29 -2.47 4.46
C SER A 220 8.87 -2.51 5.94
N ARG A 221 8.76 -3.69 6.56
CA ARG A 221 8.33 -3.84 7.97
C ARG A 221 9.49 -4.07 8.93
N PHE A 222 10.63 -4.55 8.45
CA PHE A 222 11.82 -4.77 9.28
C PHE A 222 12.95 -3.84 8.88
N LEU A 223 13.34 -3.86 7.60
CA LEU A 223 14.54 -3.18 7.14
C LEU A 223 14.35 -1.66 7.02
N LEU A 224 13.19 -1.18 6.59
CA LEU A 224 12.86 0.23 6.53
C LEU A 224 12.92 0.88 7.92
N PRO A 225 12.14 0.46 8.94
CA PRO A 225 12.24 1.08 10.27
C PRO A 225 13.64 0.94 10.88
N ALA A 226 14.33 -0.19 10.66
CA ALA A 226 15.74 -0.33 11.05
C ALA A 226 16.64 0.71 10.36
N ALA A 227 16.48 0.92 9.06
CA ALA A 227 17.22 1.93 8.31
C ALA A 227 16.95 3.33 8.84
N LEU A 228 15.70 3.65 9.16
CA LEU A 228 15.34 4.94 9.72
C LEU A 228 16.01 5.17 11.08
N ILE A 229 16.01 4.18 11.97
CA ILE A 229 16.71 4.26 13.26
C ILE A 229 18.21 4.51 13.03
N LEU A 230 18.84 3.73 12.15
CA LEU A 230 20.28 3.82 11.88
C LEU A 230 20.69 5.12 11.20
N MET A 231 19.87 5.65 10.28
CA MET A 231 20.15 6.89 9.56
C MET A 231 19.78 8.14 10.38
N THR A 232 18.95 7.99 11.42
CA THR A 232 18.62 9.09 12.36
C THR A 232 19.53 9.13 13.58
N LEU A 233 20.34 8.09 13.82
CA LEU A 233 21.32 8.05 14.91
C LEU A 233 22.33 9.20 14.89
N SER A 234 22.63 9.76 13.72
CA SER A 234 23.52 10.92 13.53
C SER A 234 22.78 12.17 13.01
N ILE A 235 21.46 12.23 13.18
CA ILE A 235 20.64 13.35 12.70
C ILE A 235 21.04 14.67 13.38
N ASP A 236 21.20 15.74 12.58
CA ASP A 236 21.22 17.11 13.09
C ASP A 236 19.80 17.70 13.01
N LEU A 237 19.00 17.47 14.05
CA LEU A 237 17.60 17.93 14.09
C LEU A 237 17.50 19.47 13.97
N LYS A 238 18.44 20.20 14.58
CA LYS A 238 18.50 21.67 14.45
C LYS A 238 18.80 22.08 13.01
N GLY A 239 19.71 21.36 12.34
CA GLY A 239 20.04 21.54 10.93
C GLY A 239 18.84 21.26 10.01
N VAL A 240 18.07 20.20 10.29
CA VAL A 240 16.84 19.86 9.54
C VAL A 240 15.81 20.98 9.66
N PHE A 241 15.52 21.50 10.85
CA PHE A 241 14.59 22.62 11.00
C PHE A 241 15.07 23.91 10.30
N LYS A 242 16.39 24.11 10.20
CA LYS A 242 17.00 25.24 9.49
C LYS A 242 16.91 25.15 7.95
N LEU A 243 16.48 24.02 7.39
CA LEU A 243 16.18 23.91 5.97
C LEU A 243 15.00 24.84 5.56
N GLY A 244 14.21 25.27 6.55
CA GLY A 244 13.24 26.34 6.42
C GLY A 244 11.91 25.92 5.78
N PRO A 245 11.00 26.88 5.59
CA PRO A 245 9.62 26.60 5.19
C PRO A 245 9.50 26.11 3.74
N LYS A 246 10.54 26.24 2.91
CA LYS A 246 10.51 25.82 1.50
C LYS A 246 10.14 24.34 1.34
N ALA A 247 10.59 23.48 2.26
CA ALA A 247 10.22 22.06 2.25
C ALA A 247 8.71 21.87 2.41
N LEU A 248 8.09 22.56 3.38
CA LEU A 248 6.65 22.51 3.64
C LEU A 248 5.85 23.14 2.51
N ILE A 249 6.31 24.27 1.96
CA ILE A 249 5.66 24.93 0.81
C ILE A 249 5.63 23.98 -0.39
N MET A 250 6.75 23.31 -0.70
CA MET A 250 6.80 22.34 -1.80
C MET A 250 5.92 21.11 -1.54
N PHE A 251 5.88 20.60 -0.31
CA PHE A 251 4.97 19.53 0.09
C PHE A 251 3.50 19.92 -0.09
N PHE A 252 3.06 21.06 0.47
CA PHE A 252 1.68 21.52 0.31
C PHE A 252 1.33 21.87 -1.14
N THR A 253 2.29 22.38 -1.91
CA THR A 253 2.12 22.55 -3.36
C THR A 253 1.85 21.21 -4.03
N GLY A 254 2.56 20.15 -3.64
CA GLY A 254 2.29 18.80 -4.09
C GLY A 254 0.89 18.34 -3.73
N THR A 255 0.48 18.51 -2.46
CA THR A 255 -0.89 18.21 -2.01
C THR A 255 -1.94 18.93 -2.86
N VAL A 256 -1.78 20.25 -3.07
CA VAL A 256 -2.69 21.05 -3.91
C VAL A 256 -2.66 20.55 -5.35
N GLY A 257 -1.49 20.20 -5.88
CA GLY A 257 -1.31 19.64 -7.22
C GLY A 257 -2.10 18.36 -7.43
N ILE A 258 -2.13 17.47 -6.43
CA ILE A 258 -2.98 16.28 -6.46
C ILE A 258 -4.46 16.67 -6.37
N ILE A 259 -4.85 17.56 -5.44
CA ILE A 259 -6.26 17.98 -5.24
C ILE A 259 -6.87 18.59 -6.50
N ILE A 260 -6.15 19.47 -7.20
CA ILE A 260 -6.65 20.09 -8.43
C ILE A 260 -6.39 19.22 -9.66
N GLY A 261 -5.36 18.38 -9.62
CA GLY A 261 -4.97 17.56 -10.76
C GLY A 261 -6.01 16.49 -11.10
N GLY A 262 -6.68 15.92 -10.09
CA GLY A 262 -7.73 14.91 -10.28
C GLY A 262 -8.90 15.40 -11.12
N PRO A 263 -9.63 16.47 -10.70
CA PRO A 263 -10.74 17.00 -11.49
C PRO A 263 -10.28 17.51 -12.85
N LEU A 264 -9.11 18.14 -12.96
CA LEU A 264 -8.58 18.58 -14.24
C LEU A 264 -8.24 17.42 -15.18
N ALA A 265 -7.70 16.31 -14.66
CA ALA A 265 -7.46 15.11 -15.45
C ALA A 265 -8.78 14.52 -15.96
N ILE A 266 -9.83 14.46 -15.14
CA ILE A 266 -11.18 14.06 -15.58
C ILE A 266 -11.65 14.97 -16.73
N LEU A 267 -11.63 16.29 -16.54
CA LEU A 267 -12.10 17.25 -17.54
C LEU A 267 -11.30 17.21 -18.84
N LEU A 268 -10.00 16.97 -18.78
CA LEU A 268 -9.15 16.90 -19.98
C LEU A 268 -9.37 15.60 -20.74
N ILE A 269 -9.44 14.47 -20.04
CA ILE A 269 -9.62 13.16 -20.68
C ILE A 269 -11.03 13.01 -21.23
N SER A 270 -12.03 13.55 -20.54
CA SER A 270 -13.41 13.48 -20.99
C SER A 270 -13.69 14.19 -22.31
N VAL A 271 -12.85 15.15 -22.73
CA VAL A 271 -12.93 15.77 -24.07
C VAL A 271 -12.62 14.76 -25.19
N PHE A 272 -11.74 13.79 -24.92
CA PHE A 272 -11.27 12.82 -25.92
C PHE A 272 -11.88 11.43 -25.74
N SER A 273 -12.12 11.02 -24.50
CA SER A 273 -12.66 9.72 -24.12
C SER A 273 -13.55 9.86 -22.87
N PRO A 274 -14.79 10.38 -23.02
CA PRO A 274 -15.75 10.48 -21.92
C PRO A 274 -15.98 9.14 -21.21
N GLU A 275 -15.99 8.04 -21.96
CA GLU A 275 -16.18 6.69 -21.44
C GLU A 275 -15.10 6.24 -20.45
N THR A 276 -13.85 6.73 -20.58
CA THR A 276 -12.74 6.39 -19.68
C THR A 276 -12.92 6.98 -18.28
N VAL A 277 -13.64 8.09 -18.15
CA VAL A 277 -13.83 8.81 -16.89
C VAL A 277 -15.30 8.90 -16.46
N GLY A 278 -16.17 8.11 -17.11
CA GLY A 278 -17.60 8.02 -16.81
C GLY A 278 -17.95 6.95 -15.77
N GLY A 279 -19.13 6.34 -15.95
CA GLY A 279 -19.70 5.37 -15.02
C GLY A 279 -20.68 6.01 -14.03
N ALA A 280 -21.45 5.17 -13.34
CA ALA A 280 -22.49 5.60 -12.42
C ALA A 280 -22.51 4.71 -11.17
N GLY A 281 -23.07 5.23 -10.07
CA GLY A 281 -23.15 4.52 -8.80
C GLY A 281 -21.76 4.13 -8.25
N PRO A 282 -21.64 2.97 -7.58
CA PRO A 282 -20.37 2.46 -7.04
C PRO A 282 -19.26 2.24 -8.07
N ASP A 283 -19.62 2.17 -9.34
CA ASP A 283 -18.73 1.88 -10.47
C ASP A 283 -18.16 3.14 -11.13
N ALA A 284 -18.56 4.33 -10.68
CA ALA A 284 -18.11 5.60 -11.24
C ALA A 284 -16.60 5.78 -11.09
N VAL A 285 -15.91 6.16 -12.16
CA VAL A 285 -14.44 6.24 -12.19
C VAL A 285 -13.91 7.24 -11.16
N TRP A 286 -14.61 8.36 -10.93
CA TRP A 286 -14.21 9.34 -9.92
C TRP A 286 -14.16 8.77 -8.49
N ARG A 287 -15.01 7.77 -8.17
CA ARG A 287 -14.96 7.04 -6.89
C ARG A 287 -13.72 6.18 -6.81
N GLY A 288 -13.33 5.52 -7.90
CA GLY A 288 -12.07 4.78 -7.94
C GLY A 288 -10.84 5.70 -7.84
N LEU A 289 -10.86 6.84 -8.54
CA LEU A 289 -9.82 7.87 -8.47
C LEU A 289 -9.68 8.49 -7.07
N SER A 290 -10.71 8.43 -6.24
CA SER A 290 -10.64 8.83 -4.82
C SER A 290 -9.59 8.03 -4.04
N THR A 291 -9.45 6.74 -4.36
CA THR A 291 -8.46 5.86 -3.73
C THR A 291 -7.03 6.25 -4.11
N LEU A 292 -6.81 6.69 -5.35
CA LEU A 292 -5.53 7.24 -5.80
C LEU A 292 -5.21 8.54 -5.07
N ALA A 293 -6.19 9.44 -4.90
CA ALA A 293 -5.99 10.66 -4.13
C ALA A 293 -5.61 10.36 -2.67
N GLY A 294 -6.24 9.37 -2.05
CA GLY A 294 -5.86 8.88 -0.71
C GLY A 294 -4.41 8.41 -0.66
N SER A 295 -4.01 7.55 -1.61
CA SER A 295 -2.65 7.04 -1.73
C SER A 295 -1.61 8.14 -1.97
N TRP A 296 -1.87 9.04 -2.93
CA TRP A 296 -0.92 10.05 -3.37
C TRP A 296 -0.84 11.29 -2.49
N ILE A 297 -1.70 11.44 -1.48
CA ILE A 297 -1.54 12.53 -0.50
C ILE A 297 -1.06 11.97 0.84
N GLY A 298 -1.54 10.79 1.27
CA GLY A 298 -1.17 10.24 2.57
C GLY A 298 -1.07 8.71 2.66
N GLY A 299 -0.83 8.04 1.54
CA GLY A 299 -0.41 6.64 1.50
C GLY A 299 -1.54 5.61 1.67
N GLY A 300 -1.15 4.34 1.76
CA GLY A 300 -2.09 3.20 1.66
C GLY A 300 -3.18 3.13 2.73
N ALA A 301 -2.98 3.71 3.92
CA ALA A 301 -4.03 3.79 4.94
C ALA A 301 -5.16 4.73 4.47
N ASN A 302 -4.79 5.87 3.90
CA ASN A 302 -5.74 6.83 3.37
C ASN A 302 -6.36 6.30 2.07
N GLN A 303 -5.65 5.52 1.27
CA GLN A 303 -6.22 4.80 0.13
C GLN A 303 -7.36 3.85 0.54
N ALA A 304 -7.15 3.06 1.60
CA ALA A 304 -8.17 2.16 2.14
C ALA A 304 -9.38 2.92 2.69
N ALA A 305 -9.15 3.99 3.46
CA ALA A 305 -10.22 4.85 3.95
C ALA A 305 -11.09 5.40 2.80
N MET A 306 -10.47 5.89 1.73
CA MET A 306 -11.20 6.43 0.58
C MET A 306 -12.03 5.37 -0.17
N LEU A 307 -11.57 4.11 -0.19
CA LEU A 307 -12.32 2.99 -0.78
C LEU A 307 -13.64 2.73 -0.04
N GLU A 308 -13.61 2.78 1.29
CA GLU A 308 -14.79 2.58 2.15
C GLU A 308 -15.73 3.79 2.08
N ILE A 309 -15.23 5.03 2.29
CA ILE A 309 -16.05 6.26 2.29
C ILE A 309 -16.85 6.42 0.99
N PHE A 310 -16.19 6.15 -0.15
CA PHE A 310 -16.78 6.37 -1.46
C PHE A 310 -17.31 5.07 -2.09
N GLU A 311 -17.33 3.98 -1.33
CA GLU A 311 -17.94 2.68 -1.69
C GLU A 311 -17.61 2.27 -3.13
N TYR A 312 -16.35 2.42 -3.55
CA TYR A 312 -15.97 2.07 -4.92
C TYR A 312 -16.01 0.56 -5.10
N SER A 313 -16.47 0.14 -6.27
CA SER A 313 -16.55 -1.26 -6.66
C SER A 313 -15.24 -2.01 -6.44
N GLN A 314 -15.25 -2.94 -5.49
CA GLN A 314 -14.13 -3.82 -5.17
C GLN A 314 -13.63 -4.56 -6.41
N ASP A 315 -14.56 -4.87 -7.31
CA ASP A 315 -14.31 -5.51 -8.59
C ASP A 315 -13.41 -4.71 -9.52
N LYS A 316 -13.45 -3.38 -9.43
CA LYS A 316 -12.67 -2.46 -10.27
C LYS A 316 -11.50 -1.82 -9.51
N TYR A 317 -11.37 -2.08 -8.21
CA TYR A 317 -10.32 -1.52 -7.36
C TYR A 317 -8.92 -1.97 -7.79
N GLY A 318 -8.76 -3.20 -8.27
CA GLY A 318 -7.46 -3.71 -8.74
C GLY A 318 -6.82 -2.86 -9.85
N ALA A 319 -7.63 -2.28 -10.74
CA ALA A 319 -7.14 -1.37 -11.79
C ALA A 319 -6.64 -0.04 -11.19
N MET A 320 -7.28 0.45 -10.13
CA MET A 320 -6.86 1.66 -9.42
C MET A 320 -5.53 1.47 -8.69
N VAL A 321 -5.36 0.32 -8.02
CA VAL A 321 -4.09 -0.09 -7.39
C VAL A 321 -2.96 -0.20 -8.43
N LEU A 322 -3.26 -0.72 -9.62
CA LEU A 322 -2.31 -0.80 -10.72
C LEU A 322 -1.86 0.60 -11.16
N VAL A 323 -2.79 1.53 -11.38
CA VAL A 323 -2.47 2.92 -11.76
C VAL A 323 -1.61 3.59 -10.70
N ASP A 324 -1.98 3.44 -9.42
CA ASP A 324 -1.22 3.96 -8.29
C ASP A 324 0.24 3.48 -8.33
N ILE A 325 0.43 2.16 -8.36
CA ILE A 325 1.77 1.56 -8.37
C ILE A 325 2.57 2.01 -9.60
N VAL A 326 2.00 1.96 -10.80
CA VAL A 326 2.74 2.27 -12.03
C VAL A 326 3.09 3.76 -12.09
N VAL A 327 2.12 4.66 -11.92
CA VAL A 327 2.32 6.10 -12.10
C VAL A 327 3.25 6.66 -11.02
N ALA A 328 3.06 6.28 -9.75
CA ALA A 328 3.91 6.74 -8.65
C ALA A 328 5.38 6.30 -8.85
N ASN A 329 5.58 5.08 -9.36
CA ASN A 329 6.90 4.54 -9.62
C ASN A 329 7.58 5.15 -10.86
N LEU A 330 6.84 5.37 -11.95
CA LEU A 330 7.34 6.11 -13.11
C LEU A 330 7.76 7.52 -12.71
N TRP A 331 6.96 8.18 -11.86
CA TRP A 331 7.31 9.50 -11.33
C TRP A 331 8.55 9.45 -10.45
N MET A 332 8.68 8.46 -9.55
CA MET A 332 9.89 8.25 -8.75
C MET A 332 11.12 8.09 -9.65
N ALA A 333 11.01 7.31 -10.73
CA ALA A 333 12.10 7.12 -11.69
C ALA A 333 12.53 8.45 -12.34
N ILE A 334 11.57 9.29 -12.73
CA ILE A 334 11.82 10.64 -13.26
C ILE A 334 12.53 11.52 -12.21
N LEU A 335 12.06 11.49 -10.96
CA LEU A 335 12.67 12.25 -9.88
C LEU A 335 14.13 11.83 -9.66
N LEU A 336 14.39 10.52 -9.56
CA LEU A 336 15.73 9.96 -9.39
C LEU A 336 16.66 10.37 -10.54
N LEU A 337 16.21 10.28 -11.79
CA LEU A 337 16.97 10.77 -12.96
C LEU A 337 17.33 12.26 -12.83
N GLY A 338 16.42 13.08 -12.30
CA GLY A 338 16.68 14.49 -12.05
C GLY A 338 17.73 14.76 -10.97
N ILE A 339 17.89 13.87 -9.98
CA ILE A 339 18.88 14.03 -8.88
C ILE A 339 20.29 14.07 -9.42
N GLY A 340 20.62 13.21 -10.40
CA GLY A 340 21.91 13.22 -11.09
C GLY A 340 22.21 14.53 -11.83
N LYS A 341 21.19 15.37 -12.04
CA LYS A 341 21.27 16.68 -12.69
C LYS A 341 20.93 17.84 -11.75
N SER A 342 20.79 17.59 -10.44
CA SER A 342 20.37 18.57 -9.40
C SER A 342 21.07 19.93 -9.54
N LYS A 343 22.41 19.98 -9.56
CA LYS A 343 23.18 21.23 -9.72
C LYS A 343 22.75 22.07 -10.94
N LYS A 344 22.44 21.42 -12.07
CA LYS A 344 21.99 22.11 -13.28
C LYS A 344 20.55 22.61 -13.14
N ILE A 345 19.69 21.83 -12.50
CA ILE A 345 18.30 22.19 -12.22
C ILE A 345 18.26 23.38 -11.25
N ASP A 346 19.01 23.30 -10.15
CA ASP A 346 19.11 24.36 -9.13
C ASP A 346 19.60 25.68 -9.73
N LYS A 347 20.60 25.63 -10.62
CA LYS A 347 21.06 26.81 -11.36
C LYS A 347 19.96 27.42 -12.22
N LYS A 348 19.13 26.61 -12.90
CA LYS A 348 17.99 27.09 -13.69
C LYS A 348 16.89 27.69 -12.81
N LEU A 349 16.66 27.10 -11.63
CA LEU A 349 15.69 27.59 -10.64
C LEU A 349 16.21 28.82 -9.86
N LYS A 350 17.50 29.19 -10.05
CA LYS A 350 18.19 30.21 -9.24
C LYS A 350 18.07 29.92 -7.74
N ALA A 351 18.08 28.64 -7.39
CA ALA A 351 17.86 28.16 -6.04
C ALA A 351 19.09 28.38 -5.16
N ASP A 352 18.85 28.74 -3.89
CA ASP A 352 19.88 28.73 -2.85
C ASP A 352 19.91 27.36 -2.17
N THR A 353 20.99 26.61 -2.40
CA THR A 353 21.22 25.27 -1.82
C THR A 353 22.11 25.32 -0.57
N SER A 354 22.51 26.50 -0.10
CA SER A 354 23.54 26.65 0.93
C SER A 354 23.16 25.98 2.26
N ALA A 355 21.88 26.01 2.66
CA ALA A 355 21.41 25.32 3.86
C ALA A 355 21.51 23.79 3.75
N ILE A 356 21.23 23.24 2.57
CA ILE A 356 21.31 21.80 2.29
C ILE A 356 22.77 21.36 2.28
N GLU A 357 23.64 22.11 1.60
CA GLU A 357 25.08 21.78 1.55
C GLU A 357 25.73 21.89 2.93
N ARG A 358 25.44 22.95 3.70
CA ARG A 358 25.93 23.07 5.10
C ARG A 358 25.48 21.90 5.99
N LEU A 359 24.26 21.39 5.79
CA LEU A 359 23.77 20.23 6.53
C LEU A 359 24.52 18.96 6.12
N LYS A 360 24.75 18.75 4.82
CA LYS A 360 25.56 17.61 4.32
C LYS A 360 26.99 17.66 4.84
N GLU A 361 27.63 18.83 4.76
CA GLU A 361 29.00 19.06 5.21
C GLU A 361 29.14 18.77 6.71
N ARG A 362 28.29 19.38 7.56
CA ARG A 362 28.35 19.17 9.01
C ARG A 362 28.21 17.70 9.42
N VAL A 363 27.27 16.98 8.80
CA VAL A 363 27.09 15.55 9.11
C VAL A 363 28.30 14.74 8.63
N SER A 364 28.84 15.08 7.45
CA SER A 364 30.03 14.41 6.91
C SER A 364 31.27 14.65 7.78
N GLU A 365 31.51 15.89 8.22
CA GLU A 365 32.60 16.25 9.13
C GLU A 365 32.49 15.51 10.47
N PHE A 366 31.28 15.42 11.02
CA PHE A 366 31.03 14.63 12.22
C PHE A 366 31.39 13.16 11.99
N THR A 367 30.89 12.55 10.91
CA THR A 367 31.16 11.15 10.57
C THR A 367 32.65 10.90 10.37
N ASP A 368 33.35 11.75 9.62
CA ASP A 368 34.79 11.60 9.36
C ASP A 368 35.63 11.70 10.63
N LYS A 369 35.24 12.57 11.58
CA LYS A 369 35.92 12.70 12.88
C LYS A 369 35.86 11.42 13.72
N ILE A 370 34.77 10.66 13.63
CA ILE A 370 34.56 9.45 14.45
C ILE A 370 34.74 8.14 13.66
N LYS A 371 35.10 8.25 12.38
CA LYS A 371 35.25 7.15 11.43
C LYS A 371 36.33 6.17 11.89
N ARG A 372 35.98 4.88 11.86
CA ARG A 372 36.88 3.78 12.21
C ARG A 372 36.47 2.50 11.51
N ASN A 373 37.35 1.50 11.52
CA ASN A 373 37.01 0.16 11.07
C ASN A 373 36.10 -0.49 12.13
N PRO A 374 34.88 -0.93 11.76
CA PRO A 374 33.96 -1.50 12.72
C PRO A 374 34.43 -2.89 13.16
N THR A 375 34.39 -3.12 14.48
CA THR A 375 34.54 -4.46 15.04
C THR A 375 33.23 -5.26 14.88
N LEU A 376 33.31 -6.59 14.95
CA LEU A 376 32.10 -7.44 14.96
C LEU A 376 31.15 -7.03 16.09
N THR A 377 31.69 -6.70 17.27
CA THR A 377 30.92 -6.23 18.43
C THR A 377 30.14 -4.96 18.10
N GLU A 378 30.75 -3.97 17.45
CA GLU A 378 30.06 -2.74 17.07
C GLU A 378 28.98 -2.97 16.02
N LEU A 379 29.23 -3.86 15.05
CA LEU A 379 28.21 -4.27 14.08
C LEU A 379 27.03 -4.96 14.77
N MET A 380 27.29 -5.85 15.74
CA MET A 380 26.24 -6.49 16.53
C MET A 380 25.46 -5.47 17.36
N ILE A 381 26.12 -4.46 17.93
CA ILE A 381 25.43 -3.38 18.67
C ILE A 381 24.60 -2.53 17.72
N ILE A 382 25.11 -2.18 16.53
CA ILE A 382 24.34 -1.47 15.50
C ILE A 382 23.06 -2.24 15.16
N LEU A 383 23.17 -3.55 14.91
CA LEU A 383 22.01 -4.40 14.61
C LEU A 383 21.07 -4.53 15.81
N ALA A 384 21.59 -4.62 17.04
CA ALA A 384 20.79 -4.66 18.26
C ALA A 384 20.00 -3.37 18.47
N LEU A 385 20.62 -2.20 18.25
CA LEU A 385 19.93 -0.90 18.30
C LEU A 385 18.85 -0.80 17.23
N ALA A 386 19.16 -1.23 16.00
CA ALA A 386 18.22 -1.21 14.89
C ALA A 386 17.02 -2.13 15.16
N PHE A 387 17.24 -3.43 15.31
CA PHE A 387 16.16 -4.41 15.42
C PHE A 387 15.50 -4.44 16.80
N GLY A 388 16.21 -4.05 17.87
CA GLY A 388 15.60 -3.78 19.17
C GLY A 388 14.62 -2.61 19.09
N GLY A 389 15.01 -1.53 18.40
CA GLY A 389 14.10 -0.41 18.13
C GLY A 389 12.94 -0.78 17.20
N VAL A 390 13.16 -1.62 16.19
CA VAL A 390 12.08 -2.17 15.35
C VAL A 390 11.08 -2.97 16.18
N SER A 391 11.56 -3.85 17.06
CA SER A 391 10.69 -4.62 17.96
C SER A 391 9.85 -3.71 18.85
N LEU A 392 10.47 -2.69 19.46
CA LEU A 392 9.76 -1.68 20.24
C LEU A 392 8.72 -0.93 19.41
N ALA A 393 9.05 -0.57 18.17
CA ALA A 393 8.14 0.12 17.27
C ALA A 393 6.93 -0.73 16.88
N HIS A 394 7.11 -2.02 16.59
CA HIS A 394 6.00 -2.94 16.31
C HIS A 394 5.13 -3.18 17.54
N PHE A 395 5.74 -3.41 18.70
CA PHE A 395 5.01 -3.57 19.95
C PHE A 395 4.17 -2.34 20.26
N GLY A 396 4.79 -1.16 20.24
CA GLY A 396 4.09 0.11 20.49
C GLY A 396 3.02 0.40 19.44
N ALA A 397 3.29 0.15 18.16
CA ALA A 397 2.28 0.30 17.10
C ALA A 397 1.09 -0.63 17.32
N GLY A 398 1.31 -1.89 17.69
CA GLY A 398 0.25 -2.86 17.99
C GLY A 398 -0.58 -2.45 19.22
N SER A 399 0.05 -1.96 20.28
CA SER A 399 -0.64 -1.49 21.48
C SER A 399 -1.45 -0.22 21.21
N ILE A 400 -0.86 0.76 20.52
CA ILE A 400 -1.53 2.03 20.20
C ILE A 400 -2.72 1.77 19.27
N THR A 401 -2.54 1.00 18.20
CA THR A 401 -3.63 0.70 17.27
C THR A 401 -4.75 -0.09 17.93
N SER A 402 -4.44 -1.12 18.72
CA SER A 402 -5.45 -1.87 19.48
C SER A 402 -6.23 -0.99 20.48
N PHE A 403 -5.60 0.03 21.06
CA PHE A 403 -6.26 1.00 21.94
C PHE A 403 -7.10 2.00 21.14
N LEU A 404 -6.55 2.57 20.08
CA LEU A 404 -7.22 3.60 19.28
C LEU A 404 -8.40 3.04 18.49
N ASN A 405 -8.32 1.79 18.01
CA ASN A 405 -9.43 1.12 17.32
C ASN A 405 -10.61 0.75 18.25
N GLN A 406 -10.55 1.07 19.54
CA GLN A 406 -11.72 1.01 20.43
C GLN A 406 -12.62 2.24 20.29
N PHE A 407 -12.08 3.33 19.74
CA PHE A 407 -12.84 4.55 19.50
C PHE A 407 -13.42 4.50 18.10
N GLU A 408 -14.75 4.61 18.01
CA GLU A 408 -15.51 4.54 16.76
C GLU A 408 -15.00 5.51 15.68
N ILE A 409 -14.51 6.69 16.12
CA ILE A 409 -13.95 7.74 15.25
C ILE A 409 -12.64 7.30 14.55
N VAL A 410 -11.93 6.33 15.09
CA VAL A 410 -10.68 5.77 14.53
C VAL A 410 -10.93 4.40 13.88
N SER A 411 -11.83 3.59 14.42
CA SER A 411 -12.14 2.26 13.89
C SER A 411 -13.05 2.29 12.66
N ASN A 412 -13.86 3.33 12.50
CA ASN A 412 -14.62 3.52 11.27
C ASN A 412 -13.67 4.02 10.19
N ASP A 413 -13.48 3.21 9.15
CA ASP A 413 -12.63 3.52 8.00
C ASP A 413 -13.10 4.78 7.24
N ASP A 414 -14.31 5.28 7.56
CA ASP A 414 -14.91 6.46 6.96
C ASP A 414 -14.44 7.81 7.56
N GLY A 415 -13.72 7.76 8.69
CA GLY A 415 -13.32 8.94 9.44
C GLY A 415 -12.00 9.56 8.98
N ALA A 416 -11.88 10.89 9.04
CA ALA A 416 -10.63 11.59 8.76
C ALA A 416 -9.47 11.30 9.75
N LEU A 417 -9.77 10.54 10.82
CA LEU A 417 -8.82 10.07 11.82
C LEU A 417 -8.47 8.57 11.66
N SER A 418 -8.97 7.88 10.63
CA SER A 418 -8.69 6.46 10.36
C SER A 418 -7.20 6.15 10.18
N PHE A 419 -6.39 7.12 9.72
CA PHE A 419 -4.94 6.95 9.62
C PHE A 419 -4.28 6.63 10.97
N LEU A 420 -4.89 7.04 12.10
CA LEU A 420 -4.43 6.71 13.45
C LEU A 420 -4.64 5.23 13.81
N GLY A 421 -5.50 4.51 13.09
CA GLY A 421 -5.64 3.06 13.17
C GLY A 421 -4.53 2.29 12.44
N SER A 422 -3.67 2.97 11.67
CA SER A 422 -2.63 2.32 10.88
C SER A 422 -1.42 1.92 11.73
N SER A 423 -1.19 0.61 11.86
CA SER A 423 0.00 0.07 12.55
C SER A 423 1.29 0.48 11.83
N PHE A 424 1.25 0.59 10.49
CA PHE A 424 2.40 1.04 9.70
C PHE A 424 2.79 2.50 10.02
N PHE A 425 1.80 3.39 10.15
CA PHE A 425 2.04 4.80 10.53
C PHE A 425 2.75 4.90 11.89
N TRP A 426 2.22 4.19 12.91
CA TRP A 426 2.81 4.21 14.25
C TRP A 426 4.17 3.54 14.30
N MET A 427 4.37 2.45 13.57
CA MET A 427 5.67 1.78 13.48
C MET A 427 6.75 2.74 12.95
N ILE A 428 6.49 3.46 11.86
CA ILE A 428 7.44 4.43 11.31
C ILE A 428 7.65 5.60 12.26
N THR A 429 6.58 6.10 12.89
CA THR A 429 6.63 7.21 13.85
C THR A 429 7.47 6.87 15.07
N ILE A 430 7.23 5.70 15.69
CA ILE A 430 7.96 5.25 16.87
C ILE A 430 9.42 4.93 16.52
N ALA A 431 9.68 4.23 15.40
CA ALA A 431 11.05 3.92 14.97
C ALA A 431 11.87 5.20 14.75
N THR A 432 11.28 6.21 14.11
CA THR A 432 11.93 7.50 13.86
C THR A 432 12.15 8.26 15.17
N ALA A 433 11.15 8.32 16.04
CA ALA A 433 11.28 8.94 17.36
C ALA A 433 12.38 8.28 18.19
N PHE A 434 12.43 6.94 18.20
CA PHE A 434 13.46 6.17 18.89
C PHE A 434 14.86 6.48 18.36
N GLY A 435 15.06 6.48 17.03
CA GLY A 435 16.34 6.83 16.43
C GLY A 435 16.78 8.28 16.72
N ILE A 436 15.85 9.24 16.68
CA ILE A 436 16.11 10.63 17.09
C ILE A 436 16.48 10.71 18.57
N LEU A 437 15.79 10.00 19.47
CA LEU A 437 16.14 9.96 20.89
C LEU A 437 17.55 9.38 21.11
N LEU A 438 17.89 8.30 20.40
CA LEU A 438 19.24 7.72 20.42
C LEU A 438 20.31 8.70 19.94
N SER A 439 19.99 9.60 19.00
CA SER A 439 20.93 10.61 18.50
C SER A 439 21.43 11.59 19.56
N TYR A 440 20.68 11.76 20.67
CA TYR A 440 21.11 12.57 21.82
C TYR A 440 22.01 11.81 22.80
N THR A 441 22.20 10.51 22.61
CA THR A 441 23.00 9.64 23.48
C THR A 441 24.39 9.35 22.88
N LYS A 442 25.20 8.54 23.58
CA LYS A 442 26.47 8.02 23.05
C LYS A 442 26.28 7.09 21.84
N ALA A 443 25.06 6.60 21.59
CA ALA A 443 24.78 5.72 20.45
C ALA A 443 25.11 6.37 19.10
N LYS A 444 25.01 7.70 18.97
CA LYS A 444 25.41 8.42 17.76
C LYS A 444 26.85 8.15 17.30
N ASN A 445 27.74 7.75 18.21
CA ASN A 445 29.14 7.44 17.88
C ASN A 445 29.29 6.15 17.05
N TYR A 446 28.24 5.32 16.95
CA TYR A 446 28.21 4.17 16.04
C TYR A 446 28.05 4.57 14.57
N GLU A 447 27.73 5.83 14.27
CA GLU A 447 27.86 6.36 12.90
C GLU A 447 29.29 6.17 12.36
N GLY A 448 30.30 6.37 13.22
CA GLY A 448 31.71 6.15 12.88
C GLY A 448 32.07 4.70 12.57
N ALA A 449 31.27 3.74 13.06
CA ALA A 449 31.36 2.32 12.75
C ALA A 449 30.45 1.93 11.55
N GLY A 450 29.80 2.89 10.90
CA GLY A 450 29.02 2.68 9.68
C GLY A 450 27.54 2.36 9.88
N ALA A 451 26.92 2.80 10.99
CA ALA A 451 25.47 2.64 11.22
C ALA A 451 24.62 3.06 10.00
N SER A 452 24.82 4.27 9.47
CA SER A 452 24.11 4.75 8.27
C SER A 452 24.43 3.97 6.99
N LYS A 453 25.59 3.30 6.89
CA LYS A 453 25.91 2.43 5.75
C LYS A 453 25.08 1.15 5.80
N ILE A 454 24.94 0.54 6.98
CA ILE A 454 24.03 -0.60 7.17
C ILE A 454 22.59 -0.19 6.89
N GLY A 455 22.16 0.97 7.40
CA GLY A 455 20.86 1.55 7.06
C GLY A 455 20.67 1.74 5.54
N SER A 456 21.70 2.20 4.83
CA SER A 456 21.65 2.34 3.37
C SER A 456 21.50 0.99 2.66
N ILE A 457 22.14 -0.08 3.13
CA ILE A 457 21.96 -1.45 2.58
C ILE A 457 20.48 -1.85 2.70
N PHE A 458 19.87 -1.63 3.86
CA PHE A 458 18.45 -1.89 4.09
C PHE A 458 17.55 -1.08 3.15
N ILE A 459 17.87 0.19 2.89
CA ILE A 459 17.19 1.01 1.89
C ILE A 459 17.33 0.43 0.49
N TYR A 460 18.52 -0.02 0.08
CA TYR A 460 18.69 -0.62 -1.26
C TYR A 460 17.93 -1.93 -1.44
N ILE A 461 17.83 -2.76 -0.40
CA ILE A 461 16.96 -3.96 -0.42
C ILE A 461 15.49 -3.55 -0.58
N LEU A 462 15.05 -2.52 0.15
CA LEU A 462 13.71 -1.97 -0.01
C LEU A 462 13.47 -1.48 -1.44
N VAL A 463 14.38 -0.68 -1.99
CA VAL A 463 14.29 -0.16 -3.37
C VAL A 463 14.15 -1.29 -4.37
N ALA A 464 14.97 -2.33 -4.25
CA ALA A 464 14.91 -3.48 -5.14
C ALA A 464 13.57 -4.23 -5.02
N SER A 465 13.06 -4.40 -3.78
CA SER A 465 11.76 -5.02 -3.54
C SER A 465 10.56 -4.17 -4.02
N ILE A 466 10.66 -2.84 -3.99
CA ILE A 466 9.66 -1.93 -4.58
C ILE A 466 9.70 -2.08 -6.10
N GLY A 467 10.89 -2.22 -6.69
CA GLY A 467 11.05 -2.50 -8.12
C GLY A 467 10.23 -3.71 -8.58
N MET A 468 10.18 -4.78 -7.77
CA MET A 468 9.39 -5.97 -8.10
C MET A 468 7.88 -5.72 -8.21
N LYS A 469 7.36 -4.66 -7.57
CA LYS A 469 5.94 -4.32 -7.63
C LYS A 469 5.53 -3.72 -8.98
N MET A 470 6.50 -3.24 -9.76
CA MET A 470 6.23 -2.64 -11.06
C MET A 470 6.15 -3.74 -12.12
N ASP A 471 4.97 -3.88 -12.70
CA ASP A 471 4.70 -4.72 -13.87
C ASP A 471 4.38 -3.80 -15.06
N LEU A 472 5.33 -3.67 -15.98
CA LEU A 472 5.19 -2.79 -17.15
C LEU A 472 4.27 -3.39 -18.22
N GLY A 473 4.00 -4.70 -18.19
CA GLY A 473 3.11 -5.37 -19.14
C GLY A 473 1.64 -5.09 -18.83
N LYS A 474 1.31 -5.00 -17.54
CA LYS A 474 -0.03 -4.64 -17.04
C LYS A 474 -0.47 -3.22 -17.39
N VAL A 475 0.46 -2.38 -17.84
CA VAL A 475 0.17 -1.05 -18.40
C VAL A 475 -0.80 -1.14 -19.58
N LEU A 476 -0.82 -2.27 -20.29
CA LEU A 476 -1.66 -2.48 -21.46
C LEU A 476 -3.08 -2.96 -21.12
N GLU A 477 -3.37 -3.34 -19.88
CA GLU A 477 -4.69 -3.85 -19.47
C GLU A 477 -5.72 -2.73 -19.30
N ASN A 478 -5.30 -1.55 -18.83
CA ASN A 478 -6.17 -0.39 -18.59
C ASN A 478 -5.52 0.91 -19.08
N PRO A 479 -5.26 1.06 -20.39
CA PRO A 479 -4.50 2.18 -20.92
C PRO A 479 -5.18 3.53 -20.66
N GLY A 480 -6.53 3.59 -20.72
CA GLY A 480 -7.29 4.81 -20.44
C GLY A 480 -7.04 5.36 -19.02
N LEU A 481 -7.19 4.51 -18.00
CA LEU A 481 -6.98 4.91 -16.60
C LEU A 481 -5.52 5.31 -16.32
N LEU A 482 -4.55 4.67 -16.99
CA LEU A 482 -3.15 5.08 -16.89
C LEU A 482 -2.89 6.44 -17.52
N VAL A 483 -3.51 6.74 -18.66
CA VAL A 483 -3.44 8.07 -19.26
C VAL A 483 -4.04 9.12 -18.32
N VAL A 484 -5.18 8.83 -17.67
CA VAL A 484 -5.74 9.71 -16.62
C VAL A 484 -4.72 9.95 -15.51
N GLY A 485 -4.12 8.88 -14.96
CA GLY A 485 -3.11 8.98 -13.91
C GLY A 485 -1.85 9.76 -14.34
N LEU A 486 -1.38 9.57 -15.59
CA LEU A 486 -0.24 10.31 -16.13
C LEU A 486 -0.53 11.80 -16.34
N VAL A 487 -1.73 12.14 -16.83
CA VAL A 487 -2.15 13.55 -16.96
C VAL A 487 -2.26 14.20 -15.57
N TRP A 488 -2.86 13.50 -14.62
CA TRP A 488 -2.93 13.96 -13.22
C TRP A 488 -1.52 14.22 -12.65
N MET A 489 -0.62 13.25 -12.80
CA MET A 489 0.76 13.38 -12.34
C MET A 489 1.51 14.52 -13.05
N ALA A 490 1.24 14.76 -14.34
CA ALA A 490 1.83 15.86 -15.08
C ALA A 490 1.37 17.24 -14.56
N ILE A 491 0.10 17.37 -14.16
CA ILE A 491 -0.43 18.60 -13.54
C ILE A 491 0.25 18.84 -12.19
N HIS A 492 0.33 17.81 -11.35
CA HIS A 492 1.04 17.84 -10.07
C HIS A 492 2.51 18.27 -10.24
N ALA A 493 3.23 17.60 -11.14
CA ALA A 493 4.62 17.93 -11.46
C ALA A 493 4.78 19.35 -12.03
N GLY A 494 3.87 19.77 -12.91
CA GLY A 494 3.85 21.11 -13.50
C GLY A 494 3.70 22.20 -12.43
N LEU A 495 2.77 22.03 -11.49
CA LEU A 495 2.54 22.96 -10.40
C LEU A 495 3.77 23.03 -9.47
N LEU A 496 4.36 21.89 -9.12
CA LEU A 496 5.59 21.84 -8.33
C LEU A 496 6.75 22.57 -9.01
N ILE A 497 6.95 22.36 -10.32
CA ILE A 497 8.00 23.04 -11.08
C ILE A 497 7.75 24.55 -11.11
N LEU A 498 6.49 24.96 -11.32
CA LEU A 498 6.09 26.36 -11.31
C LEU A 498 6.42 27.02 -9.97
N VAL A 499 5.93 26.46 -8.85
CA VAL A 499 6.15 27.03 -7.53
C VAL A 499 7.63 26.99 -7.14
N ALA A 500 8.35 25.91 -7.45
CA ALA A 500 9.79 25.84 -7.22
C ALA A 500 10.54 26.96 -7.94
N LYS A 501 10.12 27.34 -9.15
CA LYS A 501 10.67 28.47 -9.89
C LYS A 501 10.30 29.82 -9.23
N LEU A 502 9.05 29.98 -8.77
CA LEU A 502 8.57 31.21 -8.13
C LEU A 502 9.31 31.50 -6.82
N ILE A 503 9.46 30.49 -5.96
CA ILE A 503 10.10 30.64 -4.63
C ILE A 503 11.61 30.34 -4.65
N ARG A 504 12.15 30.01 -5.83
CA ARG A 504 13.54 29.58 -6.04
C ARG A 504 13.90 28.44 -5.09
N ALA A 505 13.08 27.39 -5.07
CA ALA A 505 13.31 26.20 -4.26
C ALA A 505 14.36 25.29 -4.90
N PRO A 506 15.30 24.75 -4.11
CA PRO A 506 16.13 23.64 -4.53
C PRO A 506 15.32 22.44 -5.03
N TYR A 507 15.87 21.75 -6.03
CA TYR A 507 15.34 20.51 -6.57
C TYR A 507 15.16 19.44 -5.48
N PHE A 508 16.00 19.45 -4.45
CA PHE A 508 15.83 18.62 -3.25
C PHE A 508 14.43 18.74 -2.64
N PHE A 509 13.93 19.95 -2.39
CA PHE A 509 12.60 20.13 -1.78
C PHE A 509 11.48 19.78 -2.75
N LEU A 510 11.66 20.03 -4.05
CA LEU A 510 10.70 19.59 -5.06
C LEU A 510 10.58 18.06 -5.07
N ALA A 511 11.70 17.35 -5.16
CA ALA A 511 11.70 15.89 -5.27
C ALA A 511 11.20 15.21 -3.99
N VAL A 512 11.72 15.62 -2.82
CA VAL A 512 11.33 15.02 -1.55
C VAL A 512 9.90 15.41 -1.16
N GLY A 513 9.51 16.67 -1.35
CA GLY A 513 8.15 17.14 -1.10
C GLY A 513 7.14 16.41 -1.98
N SER A 514 7.42 16.32 -3.29
CA SER A 514 6.57 15.56 -4.21
C SER A 514 6.43 14.10 -3.82
N GLN A 515 7.53 13.45 -3.41
CA GLN A 515 7.50 12.02 -3.14
C GLN A 515 6.88 11.70 -1.78
N ALA A 516 6.92 12.64 -0.83
CA ALA A 516 6.18 12.55 0.42
C ALA A 516 4.66 12.53 0.20
N ASN A 517 4.17 13.17 -0.87
CA ASN A 517 2.80 13.01 -1.35
C ASN A 517 2.64 11.65 -2.07
N VAL A 518 3.19 11.54 -3.27
CA VAL A 518 2.84 10.48 -4.23
C VAL A 518 3.31 9.08 -3.80
N GLY A 519 4.42 9.01 -3.10
CA GLY A 519 5.09 7.75 -2.78
C GLY A 519 5.15 7.41 -1.28
N GLY A 520 4.60 8.28 -0.43
CA GLY A 520 4.43 8.09 1.02
C GLY A 520 5.70 7.76 1.80
N ALA A 521 5.51 7.17 2.99
CA ALA A 521 6.57 6.91 3.96
C ALA A 521 7.59 5.85 3.53
N ALA A 522 7.26 5.04 2.51
CA ALA A 522 8.20 4.04 1.99
C ALA A 522 9.22 4.65 1.02
N SER A 523 8.82 5.58 0.15
CA SER A 523 9.69 6.04 -0.96
C SER A 523 10.19 7.49 -0.85
N ALA A 524 9.56 8.36 -0.06
CA ALA A 524 10.11 9.69 0.20
C ALA A 524 11.50 9.65 0.87
N PRO A 525 11.76 8.76 1.85
CA PRO A 525 13.10 8.62 2.45
C PRO A 525 14.14 8.12 1.42
N ILE A 526 13.71 7.29 0.47
CA ILE A 526 14.56 6.78 -0.62
C ILE A 526 15.03 7.94 -1.50
N VAL A 527 14.09 8.76 -2.00
CA VAL A 527 14.40 9.92 -2.83
C VAL A 527 15.30 10.90 -2.08
N ALA A 528 15.08 11.12 -0.78
CA ALA A 528 15.94 11.96 0.04
C ALA A 528 17.36 11.38 0.21
N SER A 529 17.48 10.08 0.46
CA SER A 529 18.77 9.38 0.62
C SER A 529 19.63 9.44 -0.65
N ALA A 530 18.99 9.51 -1.82
CA ALA A 530 19.64 9.66 -3.11
C ALA A 530 20.37 11.00 -3.28
N PHE A 531 19.96 12.04 -2.54
CA PHE A 531 20.71 13.29 -2.44
C PHE A 531 21.85 13.17 -1.42
N HIS A 532 21.55 12.62 -0.25
CA HIS A 532 22.52 12.28 0.79
C HIS A 532 21.85 11.44 1.89
N PRO A 533 22.50 10.41 2.47
CA PRO A 533 21.93 9.61 3.57
C PRO A 533 21.44 10.43 4.78
N SER A 534 22.10 11.56 5.09
CA SER A 534 21.69 12.44 6.21
C SER A 534 20.37 13.18 5.98
N LEU A 535 19.88 13.22 4.73
CA LEU A 535 18.64 13.89 4.38
C LEU A 535 17.43 12.95 4.42
N THR A 536 17.63 11.64 4.58
CA THR A 536 16.56 10.62 4.66
C THR A 536 15.49 10.98 5.68
N SER A 537 15.88 11.52 6.84
CA SER A 537 15.00 11.95 7.92
C SER A 537 14.01 13.05 7.49
N VAL A 538 14.43 13.95 6.59
CA VAL A 538 13.56 15.00 6.04
C VAL A 538 12.42 14.37 5.24
N GLY A 539 12.74 13.35 4.42
CA GLY A 539 11.73 12.60 3.66
C GLY A 539 10.74 11.86 4.56
N VAL A 540 11.21 11.28 5.66
CA VAL A 540 10.33 10.62 6.65
C VAL A 540 9.37 11.62 7.29
N LEU A 541 9.89 12.74 7.81
CA LEU A 541 9.08 13.74 8.51
C LEU A 541 7.98 14.31 7.60
N LEU A 542 8.32 14.62 6.35
CA LEU A 542 7.34 15.09 5.36
C LEU A 542 6.31 14.01 5.03
N ALA A 543 6.73 12.74 4.89
CA ALA A 543 5.80 11.66 4.58
C ALA A 543 4.84 11.34 5.75
N VAL A 544 5.32 11.37 7.00
CA VAL A 544 4.47 11.23 8.19
C VAL A 544 3.43 12.36 8.24
N PHE A 545 3.84 13.58 7.90
CA PHE A 545 2.92 14.71 7.78
C PHE A 545 1.88 14.52 6.66
N GLY A 546 2.26 13.84 5.57
CA GLY A 546 1.37 13.35 4.50
C GLY A 546 0.19 12.52 4.98
N TYR A 547 0.42 11.55 5.87
CA TYR A 547 -0.66 10.73 6.44
C TYR A 547 -1.73 11.59 7.13
N VAL A 548 -1.33 12.63 7.86
CA VAL A 548 -2.23 13.51 8.63
C VAL A 548 -3.11 14.36 7.71
N VAL A 549 -2.53 14.97 6.68
CA VAL A 549 -3.29 15.84 5.76
C VAL A 549 -4.02 15.06 4.66
N GLY A 550 -3.66 13.79 4.48
CA GLY A 550 -4.04 12.99 3.32
C GLY A 550 -5.53 12.72 3.19
N THR A 551 -6.21 12.29 4.26
CA THR A 551 -7.64 11.98 4.17
C THR A 551 -8.47 13.22 3.84
N TYR A 552 -8.20 14.35 4.49
CA TYR A 552 -8.90 15.61 4.20
C TYR A 552 -8.63 16.11 2.78
N GLY A 553 -7.37 16.06 2.33
CA GLY A 553 -6.99 16.42 0.97
C GLY A 553 -7.65 15.52 -0.07
N ALA A 554 -7.70 14.21 0.20
CA ALA A 554 -8.30 13.23 -0.70
C ALA A 554 -9.83 13.37 -0.78
N ILE A 555 -10.51 13.64 0.33
CA ILE A 555 -11.95 13.95 0.35
C ILE A 555 -12.23 15.20 -0.47
N LEU A 556 -11.47 16.29 -0.25
CA LEU A 556 -11.63 17.52 -1.03
C LEU A 556 -11.40 17.27 -2.53
N CYS A 557 -10.33 16.56 -2.89
CA CYS A 557 -10.06 16.14 -4.27
C CYS A 557 -11.25 15.38 -4.86
N THR A 558 -11.82 14.46 -4.09
CA THR A 558 -12.91 13.58 -4.53
C THR A 558 -14.20 14.34 -4.76
N ILE A 559 -14.56 15.28 -3.89
CA ILE A 559 -15.71 16.18 -4.09
C ILE A 559 -15.53 16.96 -5.40
N LEU A 560 -14.34 17.50 -5.66
CA LEU A 560 -14.06 18.22 -6.90
C LEU A 560 -14.12 17.30 -8.13
N MET A 561 -13.63 16.07 -8.03
CA MET A 561 -13.72 15.06 -9.10
C MET A 561 -15.18 14.66 -9.39
N GLU A 562 -16.01 14.50 -8.36
CA GLU A 562 -17.45 14.25 -8.52
C GLU A 562 -18.10 15.41 -9.27
N MET A 563 -17.84 16.65 -8.86
CA MET A 563 -18.34 17.84 -9.55
C MET A 563 -17.90 17.88 -11.01
N ALA A 564 -16.62 17.61 -11.28
CA ALA A 564 -16.08 17.56 -12.65
C ALA A 564 -16.75 16.47 -13.49
N SER A 565 -17.03 15.30 -12.91
CA SER A 565 -17.67 14.19 -13.64
C SER A 565 -19.09 14.54 -14.11
N LYS A 566 -19.86 15.26 -13.29
CA LYS A 566 -21.24 15.71 -13.62
C LYS A 566 -21.30 16.73 -14.75
N VAL A 567 -20.21 17.47 -14.97
CA VAL A 567 -20.15 18.46 -16.07
C VAL A 567 -19.97 17.77 -17.42
N VAL A 568 -19.37 16.57 -17.46
CA VAL A 568 -18.96 15.95 -18.73
C VAL A 568 -19.70 14.67 -19.08
N VAL A 569 -20.29 13.99 -18.11
CA VAL A 569 -21.12 12.80 -18.33
C VAL A 569 -22.50 13.06 -17.72
N PRO A 570 -23.45 13.64 -18.48
CA PRO A 570 -24.82 13.88 -18.00
C PRO A 570 -25.60 12.59 -17.74
#